data_AF-A0A815M5J4-F1
#
_entry.id   AF-A0A815M5J4-F1
#
_cell.length_a   1.000
_cell.length_b   1.000
_cell.length_c   1.000
_cell.angle_alpha   90.00
_cell.angle_beta   90.00
_cell.angle_gamma   90.00
#
_symmetry.space_group_name_H-M   'P 1'
#
loop_
_entity.id
_entity.type
_entity.pdbx_description
1 polymer ?
#
loop_
_entity_poly.entity_id
_entity_poly.type
_entity_poly.pdbx_seq_one_letter_code
_entity_poly.pdbx_strand_id
1 'polypeptide(L)'
;AFHPIHGTLATVGSDGRYSFWDKDDRTKLKTSDVINDQSITCCTFDSRGQLFAYASSYDWHKGHEGNVQTKKNAIYFRQCFEEMKPKPKK
;
A
#
# COMPACT_ATOMS: atom_id res chain seq x y z
N ALA A 1 7.21 0.39 2.47
CA ALA A 1 7.85 1.73 2.46
C ALA A 1 7.65 2.40 3.83
N PHE A 2 8.65 3.10 4.35
CA PHE A 2 8.50 3.91 5.58
C PHE A 2 8.04 5.33 5.23
N HIS A 3 7.14 5.89 6.02
CA HIS A 3 6.69 7.27 5.89
C HIS A 3 7.81 8.22 6.34
N PRO A 4 8.23 9.20 5.51
CA PRO A 4 9.42 10.00 5.79
C PRO A 4 9.28 10.90 7.02
N ILE A 5 8.04 11.29 7.36
CA ILE A 5 7.76 12.15 8.53
C ILE A 5 7.37 11.36 9.79
N HIS A 6 6.43 10.41 9.70
CA HIS A 6 5.85 9.74 10.87
C HIS A 6 6.59 8.48 11.34
N GLY A 7 7.47 7.89 10.52
CA GLY A 7 8.18 6.64 10.89
C GLY A 7 7.30 5.38 10.91
N THR A 8 5.99 5.51 10.66
CA THR A 8 5.08 4.41 10.34
C THR A 8 5.39 3.82 8.97
N LEU A 9 4.85 2.65 8.64
CA LEU A 9 5.15 1.99 7.38
C LEU A 9 3.91 1.51 6.63
N ALA A 10 4.04 1.45 5.32
CA ALA A 10 3.09 0.79 4.42
C ALA A 10 3.66 -0.52 3.89
N THR A 11 2.82 -1.55 3.87
CA THR A 11 3.05 -2.80 3.15
C THR A 11 2.02 -2.93 2.04
N VAL A 12 2.41 -3.61 0.97
CA VAL A 12 1.56 -3.96 -0.18
C VAL A 12 1.77 -5.43 -0.51
N GLY A 13 0.79 -6.07 -1.15
CA GLY A 13 0.91 -7.48 -1.45
C GLY A 13 0.00 -8.00 -2.57
N SER A 14 0.17 -9.29 -2.83
CA SER A 14 -0.54 -10.02 -3.89
C SER A 14 -2.04 -10.14 -3.66
N ASP A 15 -2.50 -9.95 -2.41
CA ASP A 15 -3.92 -9.90 -2.03
C ASP A 15 -4.64 -8.62 -2.47
N GLY A 16 -3.92 -7.72 -3.16
CA GLY A 16 -4.48 -6.51 -3.74
C GLY A 16 -4.79 -5.42 -2.73
N ARG A 17 -4.20 -5.50 -1.53
CA ARG A 17 -4.40 -4.52 -0.47
C ARG A 17 -3.09 -3.87 -0.06
N TYR A 18 -3.20 -2.64 0.42
CA TYR A 18 -2.16 -2.02 1.23
C TYR A 18 -2.60 -1.95 2.68
N SER A 19 -1.62 -1.99 3.58
CA SER A 19 -1.84 -1.82 5.01
C SER A 19 -0.84 -0.82 5.57
N PHE A 20 -1.32 0.04 6.46
CA PHE A 20 -0.51 0.99 7.22
C PHE A 20 -0.31 0.48 8.64
N TRP A 21 0.91 0.59 9.14
CA TRP A 21 1.32 0.01 10.42
C TRP A 21 2.15 0.99 11.22
N ASP A 22 1.95 0.92 12.52
CA ASP A 22 2.87 1.46 13.52
C ASP A 22 3.70 0.31 14.08
N LYS A 23 5.01 0.33 13.82
CA LYS A 23 5.91 -0.73 14.29
C LYS A 23 6.25 -0.61 15.78
N ASP A 24 6.21 0.61 16.31
CA ASP A 24 6.65 0.90 17.68
C ASP A 24 5.52 0.52 18.64
N ASP A 25 4.28 0.80 18.26
CA ASP A 25 3.08 0.39 19.01
C ASP A 25 2.55 -0.98 18.57
N ARG A 26 3.16 -1.59 17.53
CA ARG A 26 2.77 -2.90 16.97
C ARG A 26 1.30 -2.96 16.57
N THR A 27 0.76 -1.85 16.07
CA THR A 27 -0.65 -1.75 15.69
C THR A 27 -0.82 -1.58 14.18
N LYS A 28 -1.94 -2.11 13.67
CA LYS A 28 -2.40 -1.80 12.32
C LYS A 28 -3.21 -0.50 12.35
N LEU A 29 -2.82 0.48 11.55
CA LEU A 29 -3.50 1.76 11.43
C LEU A 29 -4.68 1.67 10.46
N LYS A 30 -4.45 1.06 9.29
CA LYS A 30 -5.46 0.94 8.22
C LYS A 30 -5.18 -0.25 7.31
N THR A 31 -6.24 -0.80 6.72
CA THR A 31 -6.19 -1.73 5.59
C THR A 31 -7.09 -1.18 4.49
N SER A 32 -6.67 -1.27 3.24
CA SER A 32 -7.51 -0.91 2.10
C SER A 32 -8.49 -2.02 1.72
N ASP A 33 -9.50 -1.66 0.93
CA ASP A 33 -10.21 -2.65 0.12
C ASP A 33 -9.29 -3.22 -0.97
N VAL A 34 -9.75 -4.29 -1.63
CA VAL A 34 -9.05 -4.87 -2.78
C VAL A 34 -9.12 -3.89 -3.94
N ILE A 35 -7.97 -3.60 -4.55
CA ILE A 35 -7.88 -2.63 -5.62
C ILE A 35 -7.87 -3.33 -6.97
N ASN A 36 -8.93 -3.06 -7.76
CA ASN A 36 -9.13 -3.58 -9.12
C ASN A 36 -8.98 -5.09 -9.28
N ASP A 37 -9.22 -5.86 -8.22
CA ASP A 37 -9.03 -7.32 -8.24
C ASP A 37 -7.64 -7.72 -8.79
N GLN A 38 -6.61 -6.94 -8.43
CA GLN A 38 -5.22 -7.13 -8.85
C GLN A 38 -4.28 -6.90 -7.68
N SER A 39 -3.12 -7.56 -7.74
CA SER A 39 -2.04 -7.41 -6.79
C SER A 39 -1.49 -5.98 -6.75
N ILE A 40 -0.94 -5.58 -5.61
CA ILE A 40 -0.21 -4.31 -5.50
C ILE A 40 1.28 -4.63 -5.44
N THR A 41 1.99 -4.30 -6.51
CA THR A 41 3.33 -4.86 -6.78
C THR A 41 4.45 -3.99 -6.24
N CYS A 42 4.22 -2.68 -6.14
CA CYS A 42 5.16 -1.75 -5.55
C CYS A 42 4.44 -0.54 -4.96
N CYS A 43 5.13 0.15 -4.04
CA CYS A 43 4.64 1.40 -3.45
C CYS A 43 5.78 2.29 -2.94
N THR A 44 5.50 3.58 -2.82
CA THR A 44 6.40 4.56 -2.21
C THR A 44 5.63 5.77 -1.68
N PHE A 45 6.30 6.62 -0.91
CA PHE A 45 5.81 7.94 -0.52
C PHE A 45 6.54 9.03 -1.29
N ASP A 46 5.90 10.19 -1.43
CA ASP A 46 6.63 11.41 -1.80
C ASP A 46 7.52 11.87 -0.64
N SER A 47 8.48 12.75 -0.93
CA SER A 47 9.44 13.23 0.07
C SER A 47 8.80 13.97 1.24
N ARG A 48 7.61 14.56 1.06
CA ARG A 48 6.87 15.26 2.13
C ARG A 48 5.89 14.34 2.88
N GLY A 49 5.73 13.10 2.45
CA GLY A 49 4.78 12.13 3.03
C GLY A 49 3.30 12.50 2.84
N GLN A 50 2.99 13.42 1.94
CA GLN A 50 1.61 13.80 1.65
C GLN A 50 0.90 12.75 0.79
N LEU A 51 1.63 12.14 -0.15
CA LEU A 51 1.11 11.20 -1.13
C LEU A 51 1.75 9.82 -0.95
N PHE A 52 0.88 8.82 -0.92
CA PHE A 52 1.22 7.42 -1.09
C PHE A 52 0.93 7.00 -2.53
N ALA A 53 1.96 6.54 -3.23
CA ALA A 53 1.85 6.00 -4.58
C ALA A 53 1.96 4.47 -4.55
N TYR A 54 1.12 3.79 -5.31
CA TYR A 54 1.16 2.33 -5.43
C TYR A 54 0.71 1.85 -6.81
N ALA A 55 1.29 0.76 -7.29
CA ALA A 55 0.98 0.18 -8.59
C ALA A 55 0.11 -1.07 -8.45
N SER A 56 -1.03 -1.08 -9.14
CA SER A 56 -1.91 -2.24 -9.29
C SER A 56 -1.57 -2.94 -10.60
N SER A 57 -1.03 -4.15 -10.50
CA SER A 57 -0.62 -4.98 -11.64
C SER A 57 -0.44 -6.43 -11.19
N TYR A 58 -0.40 -7.37 -12.14
CA TYR A 58 -0.12 -8.76 -11.82
C TYR A 58 1.37 -8.97 -11.47
N ASP A 59 1.66 -9.59 -10.33
CA ASP A 59 3.01 -9.85 -9.80
C ASP A 59 3.51 -11.29 -10.04
N TRP A 60 2.79 -12.07 -10.86
CA TRP A 60 3.13 -13.46 -11.17
C TRP A 60 2.93 -14.48 -10.05
N HIS A 61 2.27 -14.13 -8.93
CA HIS A 61 2.08 -15.05 -7.79
C HIS A 61 1.31 -16.36 -8.12
N LYS A 62 0.59 -16.42 -9.26
CA LYS A 62 -0.12 -17.60 -9.79
C LYS A 62 0.44 -18.09 -11.14
N GLY A 63 1.67 -17.72 -11.48
CA GLY A 63 2.30 -18.11 -12.75
C GLY A 63 1.59 -17.54 -13.98
N HIS A 64 1.85 -18.12 -15.16
CA HIS A 64 1.27 -17.64 -16.42
C HIS A 64 -0.25 -17.85 -16.49
N GLU A 65 -0.79 -18.87 -15.82
CA GLU A 65 -2.23 -19.18 -15.81
C GLU A 65 -3.05 -18.08 -15.15
N GLY A 66 -2.50 -17.41 -14.13
CA GLY A 66 -3.13 -16.26 -13.48
C GLY A 66 -3.01 -14.94 -14.26
N ASN A 67 -2.22 -14.87 -15.33
CA ASN A 67 -1.97 -13.64 -16.06
C ASN A 67 -3.11 -13.32 -17.05
N VAL A 68 -4.04 -12.47 -16.64
CA VAL A 68 -5.12 -11.99 -17.50
C VAL A 68 -4.68 -10.75 -18.27
N GLN A 69 -4.26 -10.93 -19.53
CA GLN A 69 -3.69 -9.85 -20.37
C GLN A 69 -4.65 -8.67 -20.65
N THR A 70 -5.96 -8.87 -20.46
CA THR A 70 -6.96 -7.81 -20.64
C THR A 70 -7.08 -6.89 -19.43
N LYS A 71 -6.56 -7.28 -18.25
CA LYS A 71 -6.54 -6.42 -17.07
C LYS A 71 -5.50 -5.32 -17.25
N LYS A 72 -5.91 -4.07 -16.99
CA LYS A 72 -5.05 -2.89 -17.14
C LYS A 72 -4.20 -2.70 -15.89
N ASN A 73 -2.91 -2.42 -16.10
CA ASN A 73 -2.03 -1.93 -15.06
C ASN A 73 -2.29 -0.45 -14.79
N ALA A 74 -2.24 -0.03 -13.53
CA ALA A 74 -2.47 1.35 -13.15
C ALA A 74 -1.63 1.77 -11.94
N ILE A 75 -1.29 3.05 -11.89
CA ILE A 75 -0.64 3.70 -10.75
C ILE A 75 -1.65 4.61 -10.08
N TYR A 76 -1.74 4.51 -8.76
CA TYR A 76 -2.67 5.29 -7.95
C TYR A 76 -1.91 6.17 -6.98
N PHE A 77 -2.48 7.34 -6.71
CA PHE A 77 -2.01 8.27 -5.69
C PHE A 77 -3.09 8.43 -4.63
N ARG A 78 -2.67 8.49 -3.37
CA ARG A 78 -3.56 8.68 -2.24
C ARG A 78 -2.98 9.67 -1.25
N GLN A 79 -3.76 10.67 -0.86
CA GLN A 79 -3.39 11.51 0.27
C GLN A 79 -3.45 10.68 1.56
N CYS A 80 -2.32 10.53 2.25
CA CYS A 80 -2.19 9.57 3.35
C CYS A 80 -1.65 10.17 4.65
N PHE A 81 -1.28 11.46 4.67
CA PHE A 81 -0.56 12.07 5.79
C PHE A 81 -1.26 11.83 7.14
N GLU A 82 -2.55 12.16 7.24
CA GLU A 82 -3.33 11.98 8.47
C GLU A 82 -3.51 10.50 8.87
N GLU A 83 -3.60 9.60 7.90
CA GLU A 83 -3.83 8.17 8.15
C GLU A 83 -2.56 7.42 8.59
N MET A 84 -1.41 8.04 8.36
CA MET A 84 -0.09 7.50 8.71
C MET A 84 0.40 8.05 10.05
N LYS A 85 -0.38 8.89 10.74
CA LYS A 85 -0.05 9.36 12.09
C LYS A 85 -0.19 8.22 13.11
N PRO A 86 0.82 8.00 13.98
CA PRO A 86 0.69 7.15 15.15
C PRO A 86 -0.53 7.51 15.99
N LYS A 87 -1.19 6.52 16.57
CA LYS A 87 -2.28 6.78 17.52
C LYS A 87 -1.67 7.22 18.86
N PRO A 88 -2.33 8.11 19.61
CA PRO A 88 -1.90 8.43 20.96
C PRO A 88 -1.88 7.17 21.82
N LYS A 89 -0.81 6.98 22.61
CA LYS A 89 -0.78 5.95 23.64
C LYS A 89 -1.86 6.27 24.68
N LYS A 90 -2.75 5.30 24.92
CA LYS A 90 -3.63 5.33 26.08
C LYS A 90 -2.86 4.94 27.33
#